data_AF-A0A0V0QS75-F1
#
_entry.id   AF-A0A0V0QS75-F1
#
_cell.length_a   1.000
_cell.length_b   1.000
_cell.length_c   1.000
_cell.angle_alpha   90.00
_cell.angle_beta   90.00
_cell.angle_gamma   90.00
#
_symmetry.space_group_name_H-M   'P 1'
#
loop_
_entity.id
_entity.type
_entity.pdbx_description
1 polymer ?
#
loop_
_entity_poly.entity_id
_entity_poly.type
_entity_poly.pdbx_seq_one_letter_code
_entity_poly.pdbx_strand_id
1 'polypeptide(L)'
;MEKVLRKPSIVKQNKKFVGKDRFGNSYYQHYDDEGYETKREVVYLGDYDKWTTFSNQYMDPFWQEWLKKRQKKPYTPEELEKLYRDYDLRVNKFQNEYEMSKNQSYSPEQKYAQYVSQFESKEEPQQKYEEYMSNRSQEYRKQEQLQQKYQKEQESKAQYVNQKFADFDFDRFDTSKQQQQKQQTQNNQQQQQQKQQQQSHQNQQQQQQNQNQYDSYYNKFNKSGKSGSGFNPKEWKPWEKK
;
A
#
# COMPACT_ATOMS: atom_id res chain seq x y z
N MET A 1 30.40 45.86 -31.79
CA MET A 1 29.58 45.65 -30.58
C MET A 1 30.43 44.90 -29.57
N GLU A 2 30.96 45.59 -28.56
CA GLU A 2 31.75 44.96 -27.50
C GLU A 2 30.83 44.18 -26.55
N LYS A 3 31.11 42.89 -26.38
CA LYS A 3 30.43 42.05 -25.39
C LYS A 3 30.98 42.41 -24.02
N VAL A 4 30.22 43.18 -23.25
CA VAL A 4 30.51 43.47 -21.84
C VAL A 4 30.43 42.15 -21.05
N LEU A 5 31.58 41.54 -20.75
CA LEU A 5 31.67 40.42 -19.80
C LEU A 5 31.26 40.93 -18.42
N ARG A 6 30.03 40.62 -18.00
CA ARG A 6 29.61 40.84 -16.60
C ARG A 6 30.39 39.86 -15.74
N LYS A 7 31.23 40.38 -14.84
CA LYS A 7 31.88 39.58 -13.80
C LYS A 7 30.78 38.87 -13.00
N PRO A 8 30.87 37.54 -12.77
CA PRO A 8 29.88 36.83 -11.98
C PRO A 8 29.79 37.48 -10.60
N SER A 9 28.61 37.96 -10.21
CA SER A 9 28.41 38.49 -8.87
C SER A 9 28.62 37.34 -7.90
N ILE A 10 29.62 37.45 -7.04
CA ILE A 10 29.81 36.54 -5.92
C ILE A 10 28.63 36.78 -4.98
N VAL A 11 27.52 36.10 -5.23
CA VAL A 11 26.38 36.06 -4.30
C VAL A 11 26.93 35.37 -3.06
N LYS A 12 27.16 36.14 -1.99
CA LYS A 12 27.43 35.56 -0.66
C LYS A 12 26.24 34.67 -0.35
N GLN A 13 26.41 33.37 -0.48
CA GLN A 13 25.38 32.43 -0.10
C GLN A 13 25.18 32.59 1.42
N ASN A 14 23.97 33.00 1.84
CA ASN A 14 23.58 33.06 3.26
C ASN A 14 23.41 31.63 3.80
N LYS A 15 24.51 30.89 3.86
CA LYS A 15 24.60 29.47 4.20
C LYS A 15 25.51 29.30 5.41
N LYS A 16 24.96 28.75 6.50
CA LYS A 16 25.69 28.45 7.74
C LYS A 16 26.00 26.97 7.82
N PHE A 17 27.26 26.64 8.11
CA PHE A 17 27.66 25.28 8.46
C PHE A 17 27.08 24.89 9.82
N VAL A 18 26.39 23.76 9.87
CA VAL A 18 25.68 23.28 11.08
C VAL A 18 26.46 22.17 11.76
N GLY A 19 26.98 21.22 10.99
CA GLY A 19 27.74 20.09 11.54
C GLY A 19 28.12 19.07 10.47
N LYS A 20 28.80 18.02 10.91
CA LYS A 20 29.12 16.83 10.11
C LYS A 20 28.54 15.59 10.79
N ASP A 21 28.06 14.64 10.00
CA ASP A 21 27.68 13.33 10.53
C ASP A 21 28.87 12.38 10.63
N ARG A 22 28.64 11.16 11.16
CA ARG A 22 29.68 10.13 11.30
C ARG A 22 30.20 9.59 9.97
N PHE A 23 29.49 9.83 8.87
CA PHE A 23 29.90 9.47 7.52
C PHE A 23 30.70 10.60 6.84
N GLY A 24 30.83 11.74 7.52
CA GLY A 24 31.56 12.93 7.05
C GLY A 24 30.75 13.83 6.12
N ASN A 25 29.44 13.58 5.94
CA ASN A 25 28.58 14.47 5.18
C ASN A 25 28.43 15.79 5.95
N SER A 26 28.47 16.92 5.23
CA SER A 26 28.42 18.26 5.80
C SER A 26 27.01 18.85 5.67
N TYR A 27 26.46 19.34 6.78
CA TYR A 27 25.10 19.86 6.85
C TYR A 27 25.09 21.37 6.98
N TYR A 28 24.15 22.00 6.29
CA TYR A 28 24.07 23.46 6.19
C TYR A 28 22.63 23.96 6.29
N GLN A 29 22.48 25.13 6.91
CA GLN A 29 21.23 25.88 7.01
C GLN A 29 21.34 27.15 6.17
N HIS A 30 20.37 27.35 5.29
CA HIS A 30 20.24 28.56 4.48
C HIS A 30 19.30 29.55 5.16
N TYR A 31 19.60 30.82 4.99
CA TYR A 31 18.82 31.95 5.48
C TYR A 31 18.48 32.90 4.33
N ASP A 32 17.34 33.57 4.40
CA ASP A 32 17.05 34.71 3.52
C ASP A 32 17.78 35.99 3.99
N ASP A 33 17.54 37.11 3.31
CA ASP A 33 18.16 38.40 3.63
C ASP A 33 17.64 38.99 4.96
N GLU A 34 16.49 38.51 5.46
CA GLU A 34 15.91 38.89 6.75
C GLU A 34 16.39 38.00 7.91
N GLY A 35 17.10 36.91 7.60
CA GLY A 35 17.67 35.98 8.58
C GLY A 35 16.74 34.82 8.96
N TYR A 36 15.64 34.58 8.23
CA TYR A 36 14.76 33.44 8.45
C TYR A 36 15.26 32.17 7.76
N GLU A 37 15.01 31.01 8.37
CA GLU A 37 15.43 29.71 7.86
C GLU A 37 14.64 29.29 6.59
N THR A 38 15.30 29.25 5.44
CA THR A 38 14.65 28.89 4.17
C THR A 38 14.79 27.39 3.85
N LYS A 39 16.03 26.90 3.75
CA LYS A 39 16.38 25.55 3.28
C LYS A 39 17.42 24.88 4.17
N ARG A 40 17.30 23.55 4.33
CA ARG A 40 18.33 22.68 4.91
C ARG A 40 18.95 21.84 3.81
N GLU A 41 20.26 21.68 3.85
CA GLU A 41 21.03 21.02 2.79
C GLU A 41 22.12 20.14 3.37
N VAL A 42 22.36 19.02 2.70
CA VAL A 42 23.49 18.12 2.96
C VAL A 42 24.41 18.12 1.75
N VAL A 43 25.71 18.14 2.01
CA VAL A 43 26.77 17.93 1.03
C VAL A 43 27.45 16.62 1.41
N TYR A 44 27.28 15.61 0.57
CA TYR A 44 27.83 14.28 0.81
C TYR A 44 29.35 14.28 0.69
N LEU A 45 30.01 13.44 1.50
CA LEU A 45 31.46 13.28 1.42
C LEU A 45 31.82 12.40 0.21
N GLY A 46 32.43 13.01 -0.82
CA GLY A 46 32.92 12.34 -2.03
C GLY A 46 32.18 12.75 -3.30
N ASP A 47 32.76 12.45 -4.45
CA ASP A 47 32.18 12.66 -5.79
C ASP A 47 31.06 11.64 -6.08
N TYR A 48 30.11 11.46 -5.16
CA TYR A 48 28.83 10.78 -5.41
C TYR A 48 27.94 11.65 -6.30
N ASP A 49 28.54 12.19 -7.36
CA ASP A 49 28.04 13.27 -8.17
C ASP A 49 26.93 12.71 -9.08
N LYS A 50 25.70 13.09 -8.72
CA LYS A 50 24.56 13.34 -9.62
C LYS A 50 23.81 12.17 -10.24
N TRP A 51 24.32 10.93 -10.24
CA TRP A 51 23.66 9.83 -10.99
C TRP A 51 23.06 8.69 -10.16
N THR A 52 23.34 8.59 -8.85
CA THR A 52 22.73 7.58 -7.98
C THR A 52 21.57 8.19 -7.19
N THR A 53 20.48 8.48 -7.88
CA THR A 53 19.20 9.03 -7.36
C THR A 53 18.53 8.19 -6.27
N PHE A 54 19.16 7.14 -5.74
CA PHE A 54 18.54 6.13 -4.88
C PHE A 54 19.27 5.82 -3.57
N SER A 55 20.42 6.45 -3.32
CA SER A 55 21.25 6.23 -2.15
C SER A 55 20.81 6.85 -0.81
N ASN A 56 19.53 6.84 -0.41
CA ASN A 56 19.14 7.25 0.97
C ASN A 56 19.87 6.47 2.08
N GLN A 57 20.57 5.40 1.71
CA GLN A 57 21.35 4.51 2.58
C GLN A 57 22.57 5.19 3.23
N TYR A 58 23.09 6.27 2.65
CA TYR A 58 24.26 6.98 3.19
C TYR A 58 23.91 8.23 4.00
N MET A 59 22.61 8.50 4.22
CA MET A 59 22.18 9.59 5.09
C MET A 59 22.09 9.11 6.53
N ASP A 60 22.65 9.89 7.43
CA ASP A 60 22.51 9.63 8.85
C ASP A 60 21.04 9.76 9.30
N PRO A 61 20.48 8.72 9.96
CA PRO A 61 19.07 8.72 10.33
C PRO A 61 18.72 9.87 11.30
N PHE A 62 19.65 10.33 12.13
CA PHE A 62 19.41 11.43 13.05
C PHE A 62 19.38 12.78 12.30
N TRP A 63 20.30 12.99 11.36
CA TRP A 63 20.29 14.20 10.54
C TRP A 63 19.12 14.25 9.55
N GLN A 64 18.57 13.09 9.17
CA GLN A 64 17.39 13.02 8.32
C GLN A 64 16.16 13.70 8.96
N GLU A 65 15.96 13.54 10.26
CA GLU A 65 14.83 14.17 10.98
C GLU A 65 14.99 15.70 11.03
N TRP A 66 16.22 16.19 11.19
CA TRP A 66 16.54 17.61 11.09
C TRP A 66 16.33 18.14 9.66
N LEU A 67 16.81 17.45 8.61
CA LEU A 67 16.60 17.86 7.22
C LEU A 67 15.11 17.97 6.85
N LYS A 68 14.26 17.06 7.37
CA LYS A 68 12.80 17.05 7.16
C LYS A 68 12.05 18.11 8.00
N LYS A 69 12.76 18.97 8.73
CA LYS A 69 12.20 19.99 9.63
C LYS A 69 11.30 19.40 10.74
N ARG A 70 11.41 18.10 11.04
CA ARG A 70 10.71 17.48 12.18
C ARG A 70 11.33 17.90 13.50
N GLN A 71 12.64 18.12 13.50
CA GLN A 71 13.37 18.71 14.61
C GLN A 71 13.77 20.15 14.29
N LYS A 72 13.45 21.11 15.17
CA LYS A 72 13.76 22.54 14.94
C LYS A 72 15.25 22.81 15.06
N LYS A 73 15.88 22.37 16.14
CA LYS A 73 17.31 22.56 16.41
C LYS A 73 18.12 21.34 15.96
N PRO A 74 19.32 21.51 15.38
CA PRO A 74 20.21 20.39 15.13
C PRO A 74 20.67 19.77 16.46
N TYR A 75 21.03 18.48 16.43
CA TYR A 75 21.63 17.82 17.58
C TYR A 75 23.01 18.42 17.92
N THR A 76 23.33 18.49 19.21
CA THR A 76 24.70 18.82 19.62
C THR A 76 25.65 17.64 19.37
N PRO A 77 26.97 17.87 19.31
CA PRO A 77 27.94 16.78 19.17
C PRO A 77 27.80 15.70 20.26
N GLU A 78 27.52 16.11 21.50
CA GLU A 78 27.36 15.20 22.64
C GLU A 78 26.06 14.37 22.54
N GLU A 79 24.97 14.99 22.07
CA GLU A 79 23.71 14.28 21.80
C GLU A 79 23.89 13.25 20.69
N LEU A 80 24.59 13.63 19.61
CA LEU A 80 24.89 12.74 18.49
C LEU A 80 25.74 11.55 18.94
N GLU A 81 26.79 11.79 19.73
CA GLU A 81 27.65 10.71 20.22
C GLU A 81 26.86 9.68 21.05
N LYS A 82 25.98 10.15 21.94
CA LYS A 82 25.09 9.27 22.71
C LYS A 82 24.15 8.48 21.80
N LEU A 83 23.51 9.15 20.84
CA LEU A 83 22.60 8.51 19.90
C LEU A 83 23.29 7.46 19.02
N TYR A 84 24.52 7.72 18.59
CA TYR A 84 25.34 6.76 17.85
C TYR A 84 25.69 5.56 18.70
N ARG A 85 26.15 5.77 19.95
CA ARG A 85 26.43 4.66 20.88
C ARG A 85 25.20 3.78 21.08
N ASP A 86 24.04 4.38 21.34
CA ASP A 86 22.79 3.64 21.55
C ASP A 86 22.35 2.90 20.28
N TYR A 87 22.54 3.52 19.11
CA TYR A 87 22.26 2.90 17.82
C TYR A 87 23.15 1.69 17.56
N ASP A 88 24.46 1.84 17.74
CA ASP A 88 25.44 0.77 17.50
C ASP A 88 25.21 -0.41 18.47
N LEU A 89 24.86 -0.13 19.73
CA LEU A 89 24.47 -1.17 20.70
C LEU A 89 23.23 -1.95 20.24
N ARG A 90 22.21 -1.26 19.71
CA ARG A 90 21.01 -1.93 19.18
C ARG A 90 21.34 -2.77 17.95
N VAL A 91 22.10 -2.24 17.01
CA VAL A 91 22.49 -2.97 15.78
C VAL A 91 23.28 -4.23 16.15
N ASN A 92 24.25 -4.11 17.06
CA ASN A 92 25.04 -5.25 17.52
C ASN A 92 24.17 -6.30 18.23
N LYS A 93 23.21 -5.86 19.05
CA LYS A 93 22.26 -6.78 19.71
C LYS A 93 21.43 -7.55 18.67
N PHE A 94 20.85 -6.87 17.70
CA PHE A 94 20.07 -7.52 16.63
C PHE A 94 20.93 -8.47 15.79
N GLN A 95 22.16 -8.09 15.48
CA GLN A 95 23.09 -8.94 14.73
C GLN A 95 23.42 -10.21 15.52
N ASN A 96 23.71 -10.09 16.82
CA ASN A 96 23.98 -11.24 17.68
C ASN A 96 22.76 -12.16 17.81
N GLU A 97 21.55 -11.61 17.99
CA GLU A 97 20.31 -12.40 18.01
C GLU A 97 20.09 -13.14 16.69
N TYR A 98 20.36 -12.48 15.56
CA TYR A 98 20.28 -13.09 14.24
C TYR A 98 21.29 -14.23 14.08
N GLU A 99 22.55 -14.02 14.46
CA GLU A 99 23.60 -15.04 14.40
C GLU A 99 23.32 -16.22 15.33
N MET A 100 22.84 -15.95 16.55
CA MET A 100 22.40 -16.99 17.48
C MET A 100 21.23 -17.79 16.89
N SER A 101 20.25 -17.14 16.26
CA SER A 101 19.13 -17.83 15.61
C SER A 101 19.56 -18.68 14.40
N LYS A 102 20.58 -18.22 13.67
CA LYS A 102 21.16 -18.93 12.54
C LYS A 102 21.95 -20.16 13.01
N ASN A 103 22.68 -20.03 14.12
CA ASN A 103 23.45 -21.13 14.71
C ASN A 103 22.57 -22.11 15.51
N GLN A 104 21.46 -21.65 16.10
CA GLN A 104 20.38 -22.48 16.63
C GLN A 104 19.44 -22.96 15.51
N SER A 105 19.94 -23.20 14.29
CA SER A 105 19.14 -23.84 13.26
C SER A 105 18.83 -25.27 13.67
N TYR A 106 17.78 -25.41 14.49
CA TYR A 106 16.99 -26.61 14.68
C TYR A 106 16.89 -27.35 13.35
N SER A 107 17.09 -28.68 13.38
CA SER A 107 16.87 -29.47 12.17
C SER A 107 15.45 -29.17 11.64
N PRO A 108 15.22 -29.28 10.33
CA PRO A 108 13.89 -29.08 9.76
C PRO A 108 12.79 -29.84 10.54
N GLU A 109 13.10 -31.02 11.08
CA GLU A 109 12.20 -31.79 11.95
C GLU A 109 11.88 -31.11 13.29
N GLN A 110 12.86 -30.48 13.94
CA GLN A 110 12.64 -29.76 15.21
C GLN A 110 11.84 -28.46 15.02
N LYS A 111 12.09 -27.73 13.92
CA LYS A 111 11.24 -26.58 13.55
C LYS A 111 9.81 -27.01 13.29
N TYR A 112 9.63 -28.14 12.61
CA TYR A 112 8.30 -28.71 12.36
C TYR A 112 7.61 -29.14 13.66
N ALA A 113 8.30 -29.81 14.58
CA ALA A 113 7.74 -30.22 15.87
C ALA A 113 7.34 -29.02 16.76
N GLN A 114 8.13 -27.94 16.74
CA GLN A 114 7.81 -26.71 17.47
C GLN A 114 6.61 -25.97 16.83
N TYR A 115 6.53 -25.98 15.49
CA TYR A 115 5.38 -25.46 14.77
C TYR A 115 4.11 -26.28 15.10
N VAL A 116 4.17 -27.61 14.99
CA VAL A 116 3.03 -28.49 15.30
C VAL A 116 2.54 -28.30 16.75
N SER A 117 3.45 -28.20 17.74
CA SER A 117 3.06 -27.97 19.15
C SER A 117 2.45 -26.59 19.44
N GLN A 118 2.81 -25.55 18.66
CA GLN A 118 2.14 -24.24 18.72
C GLN A 118 0.72 -24.25 18.13
N PHE A 119 0.42 -25.19 17.23
CA PHE A 119 -0.88 -25.32 16.58
C PHE A 119 -1.80 -26.34 17.26
N GLU A 120 -1.26 -27.42 17.86
CA GLU A 120 -2.04 -28.42 18.61
C GLU A 120 -2.60 -27.87 19.94
N SER A 121 -2.12 -26.72 20.43
CA SER A 121 -2.59 -26.10 21.68
C SER A 121 -3.64 -24.99 21.49
N LYS A 122 -4.13 -24.74 20.26
CA LYS A 122 -5.09 -23.65 20.00
C LYS A 122 -6.26 -24.14 19.14
N GLU A 123 -7.40 -24.42 19.77
CA GLU A 123 -8.72 -24.49 19.12
C GLU A 123 -9.27 -23.08 18.74
N GLU A 124 -8.65 -22.00 19.23
CA GLU A 124 -9.02 -20.60 18.94
C GLU A 124 -8.88 -20.09 17.47
N PRO A 125 -7.93 -20.54 16.62
CA PRO A 125 -7.70 -19.93 15.31
C PRO A 125 -8.86 -20.16 14.35
N GLN A 126 -9.58 -21.27 14.50
CA GLN A 126 -10.67 -21.65 13.61
C GLN A 126 -11.91 -20.80 13.88
N GLN A 127 -12.28 -20.60 15.15
CA GLN A 127 -13.39 -19.72 15.53
C GLN A 127 -13.12 -18.27 15.11
N LYS A 128 -11.88 -17.78 15.32
CA LYS A 128 -11.50 -16.43 14.90
C LYS A 128 -11.49 -16.25 13.38
N TYR A 129 -11.14 -17.29 12.64
CA TYR A 129 -11.21 -17.29 11.18
C TYR A 129 -12.65 -17.32 10.66
N GLU A 130 -13.51 -18.14 11.26
CA GLU A 130 -14.94 -18.19 10.95
C GLU A 130 -15.63 -16.85 11.26
N GLU A 131 -15.31 -16.24 12.40
CA GLU A 131 -15.78 -14.91 12.78
C GLU A 131 -15.29 -13.84 11.77
N TYR A 132 -14.00 -13.88 11.39
CA TYR A 132 -13.45 -12.97 10.38
C TYR A 132 -14.17 -13.10 9.03
N MET A 133 -14.37 -14.32 8.55
CA MET A 133 -15.06 -14.58 7.29
C MET A 133 -16.53 -14.19 7.34
N SER A 134 -17.20 -14.41 8.48
CA SER A 134 -18.58 -13.98 8.73
C SER A 134 -18.71 -12.45 8.69
N ASN A 135 -17.85 -11.74 9.42
CA ASN A 135 -17.82 -10.28 9.46
C ASN A 135 -17.59 -9.69 8.07
N ARG A 136 -16.61 -10.23 7.34
CA ARG A 136 -16.31 -9.79 5.97
C ARG A 136 -17.47 -10.05 5.00
N SER A 137 -18.19 -11.16 5.14
CA SER A 137 -19.40 -11.45 4.36
C SER A 137 -20.55 -10.46 4.65
N GLN A 138 -20.69 -10.02 5.90
CA GLN A 138 -21.67 -8.98 6.27
C GLN A 138 -21.31 -7.61 5.66
N GLU A 139 -20.02 -7.25 5.64
CA GLU A 139 -19.56 -6.00 5.00
C GLU A 139 -19.89 -5.98 3.50
N TYR A 140 -19.64 -7.07 2.78
CA TYR A 140 -20.01 -7.16 1.36
C TYR A 140 -21.51 -6.98 1.13
N ARG A 141 -22.36 -7.62 1.96
CA ARG A 141 -23.82 -7.43 1.88
C ARG A 141 -24.25 -5.99 2.14
N LYS A 142 -23.63 -5.30 3.11
CA LYS A 142 -23.91 -3.87 3.37
C LYS A 142 -23.50 -3.00 2.19
N GLN A 143 -22.35 -3.28 1.58
CA GLN A 143 -21.86 -2.53 0.42
C GLN A 143 -22.78 -2.70 -0.79
N GLU A 144 -23.25 -3.93 -1.04
CA GLU A 144 -24.22 -4.22 -2.11
C GLU A 144 -25.55 -3.50 -1.89
N GLN A 145 -26.09 -3.53 -0.66
CA GLN A 145 -27.32 -2.81 -0.31
C GLN A 145 -27.17 -1.28 -0.52
N LEU A 146 -26.01 -0.71 -0.17
CA LEU A 146 -25.72 0.70 -0.38
C LEU A 146 -25.70 1.05 -1.88
N GLN A 147 -25.10 0.19 -2.70
CA GLN A 147 -25.06 0.37 -4.15
C GLN A 147 -26.47 0.29 -4.77
N GLN A 148 -27.29 -0.67 -4.33
CA GLN A 148 -28.70 -0.78 -4.76
C GLN A 148 -29.51 0.46 -4.35
N LYS A 149 -29.31 0.97 -3.13
CA LYS A 149 -29.98 2.19 -2.65
C LYS A 149 -29.62 3.40 -3.51
N TYR A 150 -28.33 3.57 -3.82
CA TYR A 150 -27.86 4.64 -4.69
C TYR A 150 -28.49 4.55 -6.09
N GLN A 151 -28.55 3.36 -6.67
CA GLN A 151 -29.17 3.15 -7.98
C GLN A 151 -30.66 3.52 -8.00
N LYS A 152 -31.42 3.07 -6.98
CA LYS A 152 -32.85 3.44 -6.84
C LYS A 152 -33.05 4.95 -6.67
N GLU A 153 -32.15 5.64 -5.98
CA GLU A 153 -32.20 7.09 -5.84
C GLU A 153 -32.00 7.80 -7.19
N GLN A 154 -31.05 7.33 -8.01
CA GLN A 154 -30.83 7.87 -9.34
C GLN A 154 -32.04 7.64 -10.26
N GLU A 155 -32.64 6.45 -10.21
CA GLU A 155 -33.87 6.12 -10.97
C GLU A 155 -35.05 7.00 -10.53
N SER A 156 -35.22 7.20 -9.21
CA SER A 156 -36.26 8.08 -8.67
C SER A 156 -36.07 9.54 -9.11
N LYS A 157 -34.84 10.06 -9.09
CA LYS A 157 -34.53 11.41 -9.60
C LYS A 157 -34.83 11.53 -11.09
N ALA A 158 -34.46 10.53 -11.89
CA ALA A 158 -34.75 10.51 -13.33
C ALA A 158 -36.26 10.48 -13.59
N GLN A 159 -37.03 9.68 -12.84
CA GLN A 159 -38.49 9.66 -12.93
C GLN A 159 -39.11 11.01 -12.57
N TYR A 160 -38.65 11.64 -11.49
CA TYR A 160 -39.12 12.98 -11.08
C TYR A 160 -38.86 14.03 -12.17
N VAL A 161 -37.66 14.04 -12.75
CA VAL A 161 -37.31 14.95 -13.85
C VAL A 161 -38.22 14.71 -15.06
N ASN A 162 -38.42 13.44 -15.45
CA ASN A 162 -39.32 13.10 -16.56
C ASN A 162 -40.78 13.52 -16.29
N GLN A 163 -41.26 13.38 -15.05
CA GLN A 163 -42.60 13.82 -14.67
C GLN A 163 -42.73 15.35 -14.73
N LYS A 164 -41.72 16.09 -14.24
CA LYS A 164 -41.69 17.56 -14.32
C LYS A 164 -41.64 18.08 -15.75
N PHE A 165 -40.99 17.35 -16.66
CA PHE A 165 -41.00 17.68 -18.08
C PHE A 165 -42.32 17.33 -18.78
N ALA A 166 -43.08 16.34 -18.28
CA ALA A 166 -44.39 15.99 -18.83
C ALA A 166 -45.48 17.03 -18.50
N ASP A 167 -45.38 17.70 -17.34
CA ASP A 167 -46.32 18.75 -16.92
C ASP A 167 -46.04 20.12 -17.59
N PHE A 168 -44.89 20.26 -18.26
CA PHE A 168 -44.57 21.46 -19.04
C PHE A 168 -45.16 21.28 -20.44
N ASP A 169 -46.35 21.85 -20.67
CA ASP A 169 -47.06 21.83 -21.97
C ASP A 169 -46.16 22.40 -23.08
N PHE A 170 -45.43 21.51 -23.73
CA PHE A 170 -44.49 21.81 -24.81
C PHE A 170 -45.12 21.41 -26.13
N ASP A 171 -46.32 21.91 -26.40
CA ASP A 171 -47.17 21.55 -27.55
C ASP A 171 -46.63 22.06 -28.91
N ARG A 172 -45.33 22.37 -29.00
CA ARG A 172 -44.71 22.89 -30.23
C ARG A 172 -43.22 22.60 -30.43
N PHE A 173 -42.65 21.55 -29.83
CA PHE A 173 -41.24 21.19 -30.08
C PHE A 173 -41.07 19.79 -30.69
N ASP A 174 -40.80 19.81 -31.99
CA ASP A 174 -40.05 18.84 -32.79
C ASP A 174 -39.91 17.40 -32.22
N THR A 175 -40.95 16.61 -32.45
CA THR A 175 -41.06 15.17 -32.09
C THR A 175 -39.88 14.32 -32.57
N SER A 176 -39.15 14.77 -33.59
CA SER A 176 -37.93 14.15 -34.11
C SER A 176 -36.82 14.04 -33.04
N LYS A 177 -36.54 15.14 -32.32
CA LYS A 177 -35.44 15.16 -31.32
C LYS A 177 -35.76 14.29 -30.11
N GLN A 178 -37.03 14.23 -29.71
CA GLN A 178 -37.47 13.41 -28.59
C GLN A 178 -37.35 11.91 -28.89
N GLN A 179 -37.63 11.52 -30.15
CA GLN A 179 -37.48 10.14 -30.61
C GLN A 179 -36.00 9.73 -30.66
N GLN A 180 -35.13 10.63 -31.12
CA GLN A 180 -33.68 10.41 -31.15
C GLN A 180 -33.09 10.26 -29.73
N GLN A 181 -33.55 11.09 -28.78
CA GLN A 181 -33.11 11.01 -27.38
C GLN A 181 -33.59 9.72 -26.69
N LYS A 182 -34.83 9.26 -26.97
CA LYS A 182 -35.31 7.95 -26.50
C LYS A 182 -34.46 6.81 -27.03
N GLN A 183 -34.10 6.84 -28.33
CA GLN A 183 -33.28 5.80 -28.94
C GLN A 183 -31.86 5.79 -28.36
N GLN A 184 -31.26 6.95 -28.12
CA GLN A 184 -29.95 7.07 -27.48
C GLN A 184 -29.97 6.54 -26.03
N THR A 185 -31.06 6.78 -25.31
CA THR A 185 -31.22 6.29 -23.93
C THR A 185 -31.37 4.77 -23.88
N GLN A 186 -32.14 4.18 -24.81
CA GLN A 186 -32.24 2.72 -24.95
C GLN A 186 -30.88 2.09 -25.28
N ASN A 187 -30.12 2.68 -26.21
CA ASN A 187 -28.79 2.18 -26.57
C ASN A 187 -27.83 2.21 -25.37
N ASN A 188 -27.86 3.28 -24.57
CA ASN A 188 -27.03 3.39 -23.37
C ASN A 188 -27.41 2.35 -22.31
N GLN A 189 -28.71 2.10 -22.08
CA GLN A 189 -29.17 1.06 -21.17
C GLN A 189 -28.73 -0.34 -21.63
N GLN A 190 -28.86 -0.63 -22.93
CA GLN A 190 -28.45 -1.92 -23.48
C GLN A 190 -26.93 -2.14 -23.34
N GLN A 191 -26.12 -1.10 -23.59
CA GLN A 191 -24.67 -1.16 -23.43
C GLN A 191 -24.27 -1.36 -21.96
N GLN A 192 -24.98 -0.75 -21.01
CA GLN A 192 -24.73 -0.93 -19.58
C GLN A 192 -25.06 -2.36 -19.11
N GLN A 193 -26.16 -2.94 -19.59
CA GLN A 193 -26.49 -4.34 -19.31
C GLN A 193 -25.44 -5.31 -19.86
N GLN A 194 -24.94 -5.07 -21.09
CA GLN A 194 -23.85 -5.88 -21.65
C GLN A 194 -22.57 -5.81 -20.82
N LYS A 195 -22.19 -4.61 -20.32
CA LYS A 195 -21.03 -4.47 -19.43
C LYS A 195 -21.18 -5.25 -18.12
N GLN A 196 -22.37 -5.23 -17.51
CA GLN A 196 -22.64 -6.01 -16.29
C GLN A 196 -22.55 -7.52 -16.53
N GLN A 197 -23.04 -8.00 -17.67
CA GLN A 197 -22.91 -9.42 -18.07
C GLN A 197 -21.45 -9.82 -18.33
N GLN A 198 -20.66 -8.96 -18.95
CA GLN A 198 -19.23 -9.23 -19.17
C GLN A 198 -18.46 -9.30 -17.84
N GLN A 199 -18.76 -8.38 -16.90
CA GLN A 199 -18.12 -8.36 -15.60
C GLN A 199 -18.47 -9.59 -14.75
N SER A 200 -19.74 -10.03 -14.77
CA SER A 200 -20.14 -11.25 -14.07
C SER A 200 -19.45 -12.50 -14.64
N HIS A 201 -19.32 -12.58 -15.96
CA HIS A 201 -18.61 -13.68 -16.62
C HIS A 201 -17.11 -13.70 -16.27
N GLN A 202 -16.45 -12.53 -16.23
CA GLN A 202 -15.05 -12.42 -15.80
C GLN A 202 -14.85 -12.89 -14.36
N ASN A 203 -15.73 -12.48 -13.44
CA ASN A 203 -15.68 -12.92 -12.04
C ASN A 203 -15.87 -14.44 -11.92
N GLN A 204 -16.77 -15.02 -12.70
CA GLN A 204 -17.00 -16.47 -12.71
C GLN A 204 -15.79 -17.24 -13.24
N GLN A 205 -15.15 -16.76 -14.31
CA GLN A 205 -13.91 -17.35 -14.82
C GLN A 205 -12.78 -17.29 -13.78
N GLN A 206 -12.64 -16.16 -13.08
CA GLN A 206 -11.62 -16.01 -12.04
C GLN A 206 -11.86 -16.99 -10.87
N GLN A 207 -13.11 -17.19 -10.47
CA GLN A 207 -13.47 -18.20 -9.45
C GLN A 207 -13.11 -19.62 -9.88
N GLN A 208 -13.38 -19.99 -11.14
CA GLN A 208 -12.98 -21.30 -11.68
C GLN A 208 -11.46 -21.47 -11.74
N GLN A 209 -10.71 -20.42 -12.12
CA GLN A 209 -9.25 -20.46 -12.10
C GLN A 209 -8.70 -20.69 -10.68
N ASN A 210 -9.27 -20.01 -9.69
CA ASN A 210 -8.88 -20.18 -8.29
C ASN A 210 -9.22 -21.59 -7.77
N GLN A 211 -10.37 -22.16 -8.14
CA GLN A 211 -10.72 -23.55 -7.82
C GLN A 211 -9.73 -24.54 -8.47
N ASN A 212 -9.42 -24.38 -9.76
CA ASN A 212 -8.47 -25.25 -10.45
C ASN A 212 -7.06 -25.18 -9.85
N GLN A 213 -6.63 -24.00 -9.41
CA GLN A 213 -5.36 -23.83 -8.70
C GLN A 213 -5.38 -24.60 -7.38
N TYR A 214 -6.45 -24.46 -6.60
CA TYR A 214 -6.64 -25.17 -5.33
C TYR A 214 -6.60 -26.69 -5.53
N ASP A 215 -7.35 -27.22 -6.50
CA ASP A 215 -7.37 -28.65 -6.84
C ASP A 215 -6.01 -29.14 -7.31
N SER A 216 -5.24 -28.30 -8.03
CA SER A 216 -3.87 -28.63 -8.43
C SER A 216 -2.93 -28.76 -7.23
N TYR A 217 -3.03 -27.86 -6.24
CA TYR A 217 -2.23 -27.96 -5.01
C TYR A 217 -2.59 -29.22 -4.21
N TYR A 218 -3.89 -29.50 -4.07
CA TYR A 218 -4.38 -30.69 -3.36
C TYR A 218 -3.90 -31.99 -4.01
N ASN A 219 -3.98 -32.08 -5.35
CA ASN A 219 -3.52 -33.26 -6.08
C ASN A 219 -1.99 -33.43 -6.08
N LYS A 220 -1.21 -32.35 -6.10
CA LYS A 220 0.25 -32.42 -5.95
C LYS A 220 0.66 -32.93 -4.58
N PHE A 221 -0.07 -32.54 -3.53
CA PHE A 221 0.15 -33.04 -2.18
C PHE A 221 -0.08 -34.55 -2.09
N ASN A 222 -1.20 -35.05 -2.61
CA ASN A 222 -1.54 -36.48 -2.57
C ASN A 222 -0.67 -37.38 -3.47
N LYS A 223 -0.18 -36.88 -4.62
CA LYS A 223 0.71 -37.64 -5.51
C LYS A 223 2.16 -37.71 -5.04
N SER A 224 2.55 -36.92 -4.03
CA SER A 224 3.93 -36.89 -3.55
C SER A 224 4.38 -38.19 -2.84
N GLY A 225 3.47 -39.15 -2.60
CA GLY A 225 3.79 -40.58 -2.37
C GLY A 225 4.70 -40.89 -1.18
N LYS A 226 5.09 -39.90 -0.38
CA LYS A 226 5.80 -40.12 0.88
C LYS A 226 4.77 -40.58 1.89
N SER A 227 4.58 -41.90 1.93
CA SER A 227 3.99 -42.65 3.03
C SER A 227 4.82 -42.46 4.31
N GLY A 228 4.76 -41.25 4.87
CA GLY A 228 5.05 -41.00 6.27
C GLY A 228 3.75 -41.25 7.03
N SER A 229 3.73 -42.34 7.79
CA SER A 229 2.64 -42.80 8.65
C SER A 229 1.92 -41.67 9.39
N GLY A 230 0.59 -41.60 9.26
CA GLY A 230 -0.25 -41.03 10.33
C GLY A 230 -1.43 -40.14 9.94
N PHE A 231 -1.56 -39.65 8.70
CA PHE A 231 -2.69 -38.78 8.35
C PHE A 231 -3.86 -39.58 7.75
N ASN A 232 -4.96 -39.72 8.52
CA ASN A 232 -6.20 -40.36 8.08
C ASN A 232 -7.09 -39.34 7.33
N PRO A 233 -7.24 -39.42 6.00
CA PRO A 233 -7.95 -38.40 5.22
C PRO A 233 -9.47 -38.36 5.49
N LYS A 234 -10.02 -39.36 6.22
CA LYS A 234 -11.45 -39.41 6.57
C LYS A 234 -11.86 -38.40 7.66
N GLU A 235 -10.91 -37.76 8.34
CA GLU A 235 -11.18 -36.76 9.38
C GLU A 235 -11.11 -35.31 8.87
N TRP A 236 -10.69 -35.11 7.61
CA TRP A 236 -10.66 -33.77 7.02
C TRP A 236 -12.04 -33.41 6.44
N LYS A 237 -12.89 -32.79 7.27
CA LYS A 237 -14.17 -32.19 6.86
C LYS A 237 -13.97 -30.72 6.55
N PRO A 238 -13.74 -30.28 5.30
CA PRO A 238 -13.22 -28.95 5.10
C PRO A 238 -14.32 -27.91 4.82
N TRP A 239 -15.61 -28.30 4.83
CA TRP A 239 -16.73 -27.41 4.52
C TRP A 239 -18.10 -28.08 4.72
N GLU A 240 -18.45 -28.47 5.95
CA GLU A 240 -19.89 -28.67 6.25
C GLU A 240 -20.58 -27.30 6.20
N LYS A 241 -21.22 -27.07 5.06
CA LYS A 241 -21.98 -25.88 4.66
C LYS A 241 -23.05 -25.53 5.70
N LYS A 242 -23.05 -24.27 6.14
CA LYS A 242 -24.26 -23.51 6.51
C LYS A 242 -24.24 -22.18 5.75
#